data_AF-A0A1C0TR69-F1
#
_entry.id   AF-A0A1C0TR69-F1
#
_cell.length_a   1.000
_cell.length_b   1.000
_cell.length_c   1.000
_cell.angle_alpha   90.00
_cell.angle_beta   90.00
_cell.angle_gamma   90.00
#
_symmetry.space_group_name_H-M   'P 1'
#
loop_
_entity.id
_entity.type
_entity.pdbx_description
1 polymer ?
#
loop_
_entity_poly.entity_id
_entity_poly.type
_entity_poly.pdbx_seq_one_letter_code
_entity_poly.pdbx_strand_id
1 'polypeptide(L)'
;MRTAGHDIMSPQSQLDALLETPRENYLVINKASSNAKKALIKNHQYISQAYVEFDIRRIKQLKKHDIVAFYVPQLQRSYIISVSGVRKEKLGNLVVLGHLHEDKSQRTALELRLSGLSVSGRFKSLNGEYLFRSHAQYGWIASEFEGHRRYLKYPENEKKLEVIARK
;
A
#
# COMPACT_ATOMS: atom_id res chain seq x y z
N MET A 1 52.41 -31.52 18.57
CA MET A 1 51.29 -31.89 19.46
C MET A 1 50.58 -30.63 19.93
N ARG A 2 49.24 -30.63 19.88
CA ARG A 2 48.27 -29.72 20.54
C ARG A 2 48.18 -28.27 20.02
N THR A 3 47.01 -27.67 19.78
CA THR A 3 45.61 -28.09 19.56
C THR A 3 44.91 -26.84 19.02
N ALA A 4 44.04 -26.98 18.03
CA ALA A 4 43.20 -25.91 17.52
C ALA A 4 42.24 -25.39 18.60
N GLY A 5 42.22 -24.06 18.81
CA GLY A 5 41.16 -23.40 19.57
C GLY A 5 39.91 -23.35 18.70
N HIS A 6 38.97 -24.26 18.95
CA HIS A 6 37.59 -24.13 18.49
C HIS A 6 36.89 -23.15 19.44
N ASP A 7 36.73 -21.90 19.02
CA ASP A 7 35.80 -20.98 19.67
C ASP A 7 34.38 -21.47 19.39
N ILE A 8 33.82 -22.20 20.35
CA ILE A 8 32.42 -22.59 20.36
C ILE A 8 31.62 -21.34 20.74
N MET A 9 31.14 -20.61 19.74
CA MET A 9 30.17 -19.53 19.97
C MET A 9 28.94 -20.10 20.66
N SER A 10 28.52 -19.49 21.77
CA SER A 10 27.39 -19.95 22.57
C SER A 10 26.07 -19.82 21.81
N PRO A 11 25.07 -20.69 22.06
CA PRO A 11 23.76 -20.61 21.39
C PRO A 11 23.03 -19.27 21.58
N GLN A 12 23.32 -18.54 22.67
CA GLN A 12 22.80 -17.19 22.91
C GLN A 12 23.34 -16.19 21.88
N SER A 13 24.63 -16.27 21.50
CA SER A 13 25.21 -15.36 20.51
C SER A 13 24.66 -15.56 19.09
N GLN A 14 24.21 -16.77 18.75
CA GLN A 14 23.52 -17.04 17.48
C GLN A 14 22.07 -16.53 17.52
N LEU A 15 21.39 -16.61 18.67
CA LEU A 15 20.05 -16.05 18.84
C LEU A 15 20.08 -14.52 18.82
N ASP A 16 21.09 -13.92 19.44
CA ASP A 16 21.31 -12.47 19.41
C ASP A 16 21.68 -12.00 18.00
N ALA A 17 22.50 -12.75 17.26
CA ALA A 17 22.79 -12.47 15.84
C ALA A 17 21.56 -12.64 14.93
N LEU A 18 20.63 -13.55 15.24
CA LEU A 18 19.35 -13.70 14.55
C LEU A 18 18.34 -12.60 14.93
N LEU A 19 18.45 -12.05 16.14
CA LEU A 19 17.66 -10.89 16.60
C LEU A 19 18.26 -9.56 16.10
N GLU A 20 19.53 -9.55 15.71
CA GLU A 20 20.24 -8.47 15.02
C GLU A 20 20.09 -8.50 13.49
N THR A 21 19.33 -9.45 12.94
CA THR A 21 18.82 -9.33 11.56
C THR A 21 18.19 -7.94 11.47
N PRO A 22 18.58 -7.08 10.51
CA PRO A 22 18.11 -5.71 10.49
C PRO A 22 16.59 -5.79 10.58
N ARG A 23 15.99 -5.12 11.59
CA ARG A 23 14.58 -4.76 11.48
C ARG A 23 14.52 -4.01 10.17
N GLU A 24 14.10 -4.67 9.09
CA GLU A 24 14.00 -4.03 7.79
C GLU A 24 13.13 -2.81 8.05
N ASN A 25 13.73 -1.63 7.94
CA ASN A 25 13.07 -0.37 8.25
C ASN A 25 12.13 -0.05 7.09
N TYR A 26 11.09 -0.87 6.92
CA TYR A 26 10.08 -0.66 5.91
C TYR A 26 9.06 0.37 6.41
N LEU A 27 8.67 1.24 5.50
CA LEU A 27 7.67 2.26 5.72
C LEU A 27 6.28 1.66 5.48
N VAL A 28 5.48 1.49 6.54
CA VAL A 28 4.09 1.04 6.40
C VAL A 28 3.25 2.17 5.80
N ILE A 29 2.67 1.97 4.62
CA ILE A 29 1.94 3.03 3.89
C ILE A 29 0.42 2.88 3.94
N ASN A 30 -0.10 1.74 4.38
CA ASN A 30 -1.52 1.54 4.60
C ASN A 30 -1.81 0.45 5.65
N LYS A 31 -3.04 0.44 6.16
CA LYS A 31 -3.55 -0.57 7.11
C LYS A 31 -5.05 -0.80 6.91
N ALA A 32 -5.59 -1.93 7.39
CA ALA A 32 -7.03 -2.10 7.51
C ALA A 32 -7.64 -1.03 8.44
N SER A 33 -8.84 -0.55 8.11
CA SER A 33 -9.47 0.52 8.87
C SER A 33 -10.99 0.39 8.95
N SER A 34 -11.49 0.21 10.17
CA SER A 34 -12.92 0.31 10.50
C SER A 34 -13.42 1.76 10.40
N ASN A 35 -12.55 2.75 10.60
CA ASN A 35 -12.89 4.16 10.41
C ASN A 35 -13.10 4.48 8.93
N ALA A 36 -12.28 3.92 8.04
CA ALA A 36 -12.49 4.03 6.61
C ALA A 36 -13.84 3.42 6.19
N LYS A 37 -14.22 2.27 6.76
CA LYS A 37 -15.56 1.71 6.58
C LYS A 37 -16.63 2.72 6.98
N LYS A 38 -16.59 3.25 8.20
CA LYS A 38 -17.56 4.26 8.67
C LYS A 38 -17.64 5.50 7.77
N ALA A 39 -16.49 6.03 7.33
CA ALA A 39 -16.42 7.22 6.50
C ALA A 39 -16.94 6.99 5.07
N LEU A 40 -16.83 5.77 4.54
CA LEU A 40 -17.16 5.44 3.15
C LEU A 40 -18.51 4.73 2.99
N ILE A 41 -19.20 4.37 4.08
CA ILE A 41 -20.48 3.61 4.09
C ILE A 41 -21.60 4.22 3.21
N LYS A 42 -21.50 5.49 2.81
CA LYS A 42 -22.48 6.10 1.88
C LYS A 42 -22.30 5.70 0.41
N ASN A 43 -21.18 5.08 0.02
CA ASN A 43 -20.87 4.77 -1.37
C ASN A 43 -20.54 3.28 -1.56
N HIS A 44 -21.53 2.52 -2.04
CA HIS A 44 -21.43 1.25 -2.78
C HIS A 44 -20.53 0.14 -2.21
N GLN A 45 -21.13 -1.00 -1.86
CA GLN A 45 -20.42 -2.23 -1.50
C GLN A 45 -19.91 -2.93 -2.76
N TYR A 46 -18.60 -2.94 -3.01
CA TYR A 46 -18.01 -3.96 -3.88
C TYR A 46 -17.86 -5.27 -3.07
N ILE A 47 -18.20 -6.41 -3.67
CA ILE A 47 -18.19 -7.72 -3.01
C ILE A 47 -16.78 -8.08 -2.50
N SER A 48 -15.74 -7.59 -3.18
CA SER A 48 -14.32 -7.79 -2.84
C SER A 48 -13.66 -6.58 -2.18
N GLN A 49 -14.44 -5.62 -1.64
CA GLN A 49 -13.88 -4.40 -1.05
C GLN A 49 -13.36 -4.63 0.37
N ALA A 50 -12.11 -4.26 0.62
CA ALA A 50 -11.58 -4.07 1.95
C ALA A 50 -11.27 -2.60 2.23
N TYR A 51 -11.66 -2.12 3.41
CA TYR A 51 -11.45 -0.73 3.81
C TYR A 51 -10.07 -0.51 4.43
N VAL A 52 -9.39 0.52 3.97
CA VAL A 52 -8.02 0.84 4.38
C VAL A 52 -7.84 2.32 4.72
N GLU A 53 -6.82 2.57 5.51
CA GLU A 53 -6.32 3.92 5.78
C GLU A 53 -4.89 4.04 5.24
N PHE A 54 -4.64 5.05 4.44
CA PHE A 54 -3.34 5.38 3.85
C PHE A 54 -2.61 6.43 4.69
N ASP A 55 -1.31 6.21 4.92
CA ASP A 55 -0.45 7.20 5.55
C ASP A 55 0.02 8.22 4.51
N ILE A 56 -0.78 9.26 4.30
CA ILE A 56 -0.52 10.31 3.30
C ILE A 56 0.80 11.03 3.57
N ARG A 57 1.16 11.25 4.84
CA ARG A 57 2.40 11.95 5.20
C ARG A 57 3.62 11.14 4.79
N ARG A 58 3.59 9.84 5.08
CA ARG A 58 4.65 8.91 4.69
C ARG A 58 4.74 8.75 3.18
N ILE A 59 3.61 8.58 2.49
CA ILE A 59 3.57 8.50 1.02
C ILE A 59 4.19 9.75 0.37
N LYS A 60 3.89 10.96 0.86
CA LYS A 60 4.47 12.22 0.36
C LYS A 60 5.99 12.30 0.48
N GLN A 61 6.57 11.56 1.42
CA GLN A 61 7.99 11.59 1.74
C GLN A 61 8.79 10.48 1.04
N LEU A 62 8.11 9.57 0.33
CA LEU A 62 8.76 8.45 -0.35
C LEU A 62 9.79 8.92 -1.37
N LYS A 63 10.89 8.17 -1.43
CA LYS A 63 12.01 8.36 -2.35
C LYS A 63 12.32 7.05 -3.06
N LYS A 64 13.05 7.16 -4.17
CA LYS A 64 13.62 5.99 -4.83
C LYS A 64 14.51 5.24 -3.83
N HIS A 65 14.47 3.91 -3.87
CA HIS A 65 15.16 2.99 -2.97
C HIS A 65 14.58 2.86 -1.55
N ASP A 66 13.51 3.57 -1.21
CA ASP A 66 12.76 3.26 0.01
C ASP A 66 12.14 1.87 -0.09
N ILE A 67 11.99 1.22 1.06
CA ILE A 67 11.26 -0.04 1.20
C ILE A 67 9.95 0.26 1.91
N VAL A 68 8.83 -0.17 1.34
CA VAL A 68 7.50 0.06 1.91
C VAL A 68 6.77 -1.26 2.15
N ALA A 69 5.95 -1.31 3.20
CA ALA A 69 5.01 -2.40 3.43
C ALA A 69 3.62 -1.97 2.97
N PHE A 70 3.08 -2.69 1.97
CA PHE A 70 1.73 -2.50 1.45
C PHE A 70 0.82 -3.64 1.91
N TYR A 71 -0.19 -3.33 2.70
CA TYR A 71 -1.09 -4.31 3.29
C TYR A 71 -2.32 -4.56 2.40
N VAL A 72 -2.60 -5.82 2.09
CA VAL A 72 -3.81 -6.26 1.38
C VAL A 72 -4.72 -6.98 2.37
N PRO A 73 -5.79 -6.33 2.90
CA PRO A 73 -6.56 -6.91 3.99
C PRO A 73 -7.32 -8.19 3.60
N GLN A 74 -7.75 -8.31 2.33
CA GLN A 74 -8.43 -9.51 1.83
C GLN A 74 -7.57 -10.77 1.98
N LEU A 75 -6.25 -10.61 1.90
CA LEU A 75 -5.28 -11.69 2.09
C LEU A 75 -4.66 -11.70 3.49
N GLN A 76 -5.02 -10.75 4.35
CA GLN A 76 -4.42 -10.52 5.66
C GLN A 76 -2.88 -10.49 5.63
N ARG A 77 -2.31 -9.90 4.56
CA ARG A 77 -0.87 -9.96 4.29
C ARG A 77 -0.29 -8.61 3.88
N SER A 78 0.91 -8.33 4.36
CA SER A 78 1.76 -7.23 3.87
C SER A 78 2.72 -7.72 2.80
N TYR A 79 2.91 -6.91 1.77
CA TYR A 79 3.88 -7.10 0.72
C TYR A 79 4.98 -6.06 0.87
N ILE A 80 6.23 -6.52 0.85
CA ILE A 80 7.40 -5.63 0.92
C ILE A 80 7.74 -5.20 -0.50
N ILE A 81 7.77 -3.89 -0.72
CA ILE A 81 7.94 -3.26 -2.03
C ILE A 81 9.15 -2.36 -1.99
N SER A 82 10.09 -2.60 -2.90
CA SER A 82 11.20 -1.69 -3.19
C SER A 82 10.72 -0.60 -4.13
N VAL A 83 10.83 0.66 -3.72
CA VAL A 83 10.46 1.81 -4.56
C VAL A 83 11.50 1.98 -5.67
N SER A 84 11.09 1.71 -6.91
CA SER A 84 11.95 1.83 -8.11
C SER A 84 11.96 3.23 -8.69
N GLY A 85 10.93 4.04 -8.44
CA GLY A 85 10.85 5.40 -8.94
C GLY A 85 9.81 6.25 -8.23
N VAL A 86 10.12 7.54 -8.09
CA VAL A 86 9.21 8.55 -7.58
C VAL A 86 9.22 9.74 -8.51
N ARG A 87 8.09 10.03 -9.14
CA ARG A 87 7.90 11.20 -10.00
C ARG A 87 7.00 12.21 -9.29
N LYS A 88 7.56 13.39 -9.00
CA LYS A 88 6.78 14.52 -8.51
C LYS A 88 6.09 15.20 -9.69
N GLU A 89 4.81 15.49 -9.53
CA GLU A 89 3.99 16.19 -10.51
C GLU A 89 3.57 17.56 -9.94
N LYS A 90 2.89 18.39 -10.75
CA LYS A 90 2.45 19.72 -10.34
C LYS A 90 1.57 19.65 -9.08
N LEU A 91 1.56 20.72 -8.28
CA LEU A 91 0.69 20.90 -7.11
C LEU A 91 0.87 19.82 -6.01
N GLY A 92 2.06 19.22 -5.90
CA GLY A 92 2.35 18.24 -4.84
C GLY A 92 1.80 16.84 -5.12
N ASN A 93 1.38 16.58 -6.35
CA ASN A 93 1.03 15.24 -6.81
C ASN A 93 2.28 14.36 -6.92
N LEU A 94 2.11 13.05 -6.73
CA LEU A 94 3.20 12.08 -6.70
C LEU A 94 2.78 10.82 -7.46
N VAL A 95 3.69 10.25 -8.22
CA VAL A 95 3.58 8.88 -8.73
C VAL A 95 4.75 8.07 -8.17
N VAL A 96 4.45 6.93 -7.57
CA VAL A 96 5.40 5.99 -7.01
C VAL A 96 5.26 4.68 -7.76
N LEU A 97 6.40 4.16 -8.22
CA LEU A 97 6.52 2.84 -8.82
C LEU A 97 7.38 1.96 -7.92
N GLY A 98 7.03 0.68 -7.81
CA GLY A 98 7.80 -0.27 -7.04
C GLY A 98 7.64 -1.70 -7.53
N HIS A 99 8.59 -2.55 -7.15
CA HIS A 99 8.58 -3.99 -7.38
C HIS A 99 8.59 -4.72 -6.04
N LEU A 100 8.15 -5.98 -6.02
CA LEU A 100 8.27 -6.83 -4.83
C LEU A 100 9.75 -6.95 -4.46
N HIS A 101 10.08 -6.76 -3.17
CA HIS A 101 11.47 -6.75 -2.71
C HIS A 101 12.24 -8.03 -3.05
N GLU A 102 11.54 -9.17 -3.00
CA GLU A 102 12.07 -10.49 -3.33
C GLU A 102 12.10 -10.79 -4.85
N ASP A 103 11.48 -9.95 -5.69
CA ASP A 103 11.40 -10.18 -7.13
C ASP A 103 12.67 -9.71 -7.85
N LYS A 104 13.53 -10.67 -8.18
CA LYS A 104 14.76 -10.45 -8.96
C LYS A 104 14.51 -9.88 -10.36
N SER A 105 13.33 -10.11 -10.94
CA SER A 105 12.99 -9.59 -12.27
C SER A 105 12.57 -8.11 -12.25
N GLN A 106 12.43 -7.52 -11.06
CA GLN A 106 12.07 -6.11 -10.83
C GLN A 106 10.83 -5.67 -11.60
N ARG A 107 9.84 -6.55 -11.78
CA ARG A 107 8.60 -6.21 -12.46
C ARG A 107 7.81 -5.24 -11.60
N THR A 108 7.19 -4.24 -12.23
CA THR A 108 6.33 -3.28 -11.52
C THR A 108 5.17 -4.03 -10.86
N ALA A 109 5.18 -4.01 -9.53
CA ALA A 109 4.13 -4.58 -8.69
C ALA A 109 3.25 -3.49 -8.10
N LEU A 110 3.77 -2.29 -7.82
CA LEU A 110 3.01 -1.18 -7.26
C LEU A 110 3.07 0.01 -8.20
N GLU A 111 1.90 0.53 -8.58
CA GLU A 111 1.74 1.88 -9.11
C GLU A 111 0.82 2.65 -8.17
N LEU A 112 1.36 3.67 -7.50
CA LEU A 112 0.62 4.50 -6.57
C LEU A 112 0.66 5.95 -7.03
N ARG A 113 -0.51 6.59 -7.14
CA ARG A 113 -0.66 8.01 -7.42
C ARG A 113 -1.26 8.71 -6.20
N LEU A 114 -0.58 9.75 -5.73
CA LEU A 114 -1.12 10.73 -4.80
C LEU A 114 -1.55 11.97 -5.58
N SER A 115 -2.81 12.37 -5.40
CA SER A 115 -3.37 13.60 -5.96
C SER A 115 -3.99 14.43 -4.84
N GLY A 116 -3.30 15.51 -4.45
CA GLY A 116 -3.60 16.27 -3.24
C GLY A 116 -3.46 15.44 -1.96
N LEU A 117 -4.58 14.93 -1.45
CA LEU A 117 -4.65 14.03 -0.27
C LEU A 117 -5.21 12.65 -0.60
N SER A 118 -5.59 12.40 -1.85
CA SER A 118 -6.20 11.14 -2.26
C SER A 118 -5.19 10.24 -2.95
N VAL A 119 -5.23 8.96 -2.61
CA VAL A 119 -4.37 7.91 -3.14
C VAL A 119 -5.18 7.06 -4.11
N SER A 120 -4.58 6.67 -5.22
CA SER A 120 -5.18 5.70 -6.15
C SER A 120 -4.09 4.90 -6.83
N GLY A 121 -4.42 3.73 -7.35
CA GLY A 121 -3.42 2.91 -8.01
C GLY A 121 -3.79 1.46 -8.16
N ARG A 122 -2.77 0.67 -8.48
CA ARG A 122 -2.86 -0.77 -8.64
C ARG A 122 -1.70 -1.45 -7.92
N PHE A 123 -1.97 -2.64 -7.41
CA PHE A 123 -0.99 -3.54 -6.84
C PHE A 123 -1.13 -4.92 -7.50
N LYS A 124 -0.04 -5.48 -8.00
CA LYS A 124 0.03 -6.79 -8.65
C LYS A 124 0.89 -7.73 -7.82
N SER A 125 0.36 -8.91 -7.55
CA SER A 125 1.08 -10.01 -6.90
C SER A 125 0.80 -11.32 -7.61
N LEU A 126 1.47 -12.40 -7.18
CA LEU A 126 1.15 -13.75 -7.65
C LEU A 126 -0.29 -14.17 -7.35
N ASN A 127 -0.93 -13.55 -6.35
CA ASN A 127 -2.29 -13.86 -5.93
C ASN A 127 -3.36 -13.05 -6.70
N GLY A 128 -2.94 -12.14 -7.60
CA GLY A 128 -3.84 -11.32 -8.41
C GLY A 128 -3.50 -9.84 -8.43
N GLU A 129 -4.35 -9.08 -9.12
CA GLU A 129 -4.30 -7.62 -9.23
C GLU A 129 -5.36 -6.98 -8.33
N TYR A 130 -4.96 -5.91 -7.65
CA TYR A 130 -5.75 -5.17 -6.69
C TYR A 130 -5.76 -3.70 -7.08
N LEU A 131 -6.95 -3.13 -7.16
CA LEU A 131 -7.13 -1.70 -7.35
C LEU A 131 -7.44 -1.05 -6.02
N PHE A 132 -6.98 0.18 -5.86
CA PHE A 132 -7.25 0.95 -4.67
C PHE A 132 -7.50 2.42 -4.97
N ARG A 133 -8.33 3.03 -4.12
CA ARG A 133 -8.65 4.46 -4.16
C ARG A 133 -9.00 4.96 -2.77
N SER A 134 -8.67 6.21 -2.48
CA SER A 134 -9.06 6.90 -1.25
C SER A 134 -9.65 8.28 -1.53
N HIS A 135 -10.41 8.76 -0.55
CA HIS A 135 -10.72 10.17 -0.36
C HIS A 135 -10.01 10.63 0.92
N ALA A 136 -9.06 11.54 0.80
CA ALA A 136 -8.07 11.79 1.84
C ALA A 136 -7.38 10.46 2.26
N GLN A 137 -7.19 10.23 3.56
CA GLN A 137 -6.56 9.00 4.06
C GLN A 137 -7.44 7.75 3.97
N TYR A 138 -8.77 7.88 3.86
CA TYR A 138 -9.68 6.73 3.93
C TYR A 138 -10.01 6.20 2.54
N GLY A 139 -9.77 4.92 2.33
CA GLY A 139 -9.95 4.30 1.04
C GLY A 139 -10.37 2.84 1.11
N TRP A 140 -10.28 2.22 -0.05
CA TRP A 140 -10.56 0.82 -0.24
C TRP A 140 -9.54 0.17 -1.17
N ILE A 141 -9.41 -1.15 -1.03
CA ILE A 141 -8.68 -2.04 -1.93
C ILE A 141 -9.67 -3.13 -2.37
N ALA A 142 -9.68 -3.46 -3.65
CA ALA A 142 -10.51 -4.54 -4.20
C ALA A 142 -9.71 -5.36 -5.22
N SER A 143 -9.92 -6.68 -5.24
CA SER A 143 -9.38 -7.55 -6.27
C SER A 143 -10.09 -7.30 -7.61
N GLU A 144 -9.33 -7.20 -8.70
CA GLU A 144 -9.85 -7.04 -10.06
C GLU A 144 -10.52 -8.33 -10.58
N PHE A 145 -10.10 -9.49 -10.08
CA PHE A 145 -10.48 -10.81 -10.65
C PHE A 145 -11.79 -11.42 -10.12
N GLU A 146 -12.50 -10.79 -9.16
CA GLU A 146 -13.86 -11.24 -8.81
C GLU A 146 -14.91 -10.63 -9.74
N GLY A 147 -14.86 -11.11 -10.99
CA GLY A 147 -15.99 -11.16 -11.89
C GLY A 147 -16.09 -10.00 -12.86
N HIS A 148 -16.41 -10.33 -14.11
CA HIS A 148 -16.88 -9.44 -15.17
C HIS A 148 -18.10 -8.60 -14.75
N ARG A 149 -17.94 -7.65 -13.84
CA ARG A 149 -18.85 -6.54 -13.60
C ARG A 149 -18.03 -5.29 -13.74
N ARG A 150 -18.17 -4.68 -14.92
CA ARG A 150 -17.78 -3.31 -15.26
C ARG A 150 -17.52 -2.50 -14.00
N TYR A 151 -16.29 -1.98 -13.88
CA TYR A 151 -16.00 -0.81 -13.09
C TYR A 151 -17.15 0.18 -13.29
N LEU A 152 -18.07 0.27 -12.32
CA LEU A 152 -19.09 1.29 -12.34
C LEU A 152 -18.30 2.58 -12.19
N LYS A 153 -18.11 3.26 -13.33
CA LYS A 153 -17.64 4.63 -13.42
C LYS A 153 -18.31 5.40 -12.27
N TYR A 154 -17.52 6.19 -11.56
CA TYR A 154 -18.10 7.32 -10.83
C TYR A 154 -19.07 8.02 -11.79
N PRO A 155 -20.31 8.37 -11.40
CA PRO A 155 -21.09 9.27 -12.22
C PRO A 155 -20.25 10.54 -12.37
N GLU A 156 -19.84 10.87 -13.60
CA GLU A 156 -19.11 12.12 -13.92
C GLU A 156 -19.96 13.37 -13.67
N ASN A 157 -21.20 13.20 -13.22
CA ASN A 157 -22.14 14.27 -12.97
C ASN A 157 -22.37 14.41 -11.47
N GLU A 158 -21.41 15.03 -10.79
CA GLU A 158 -21.69 15.74 -9.55
C GLU A 158 -22.63 16.90 -9.93
N LYS A 159 -23.95 16.64 -9.98
CA LYS A 159 -24.93 17.73 -10.03
C LYS A 159 -24.70 18.53 -8.77
N LYS A 160 -24.13 19.72 -8.96
CA LYS A 160 -24.09 20.81 -7.98
C LYS A 160 -25.45 20.83 -7.29
N LEU A 161 -25.50 20.47 -6.01
CA LEU A 161 -26.69 20.68 -5.20
C LEU A 161 -26.90 22.19 -5.19
N GLU A 162 -27.84 22.68 -6.01
CA GLU A 162 -28.37 24.01 -5.84
C GLU A 162 -29.02 24.01 -4.45
N VAL A 163 -28.35 24.70 -3.54
CA VAL A 163 -28.92 25.09 -2.26
C VAL A 163 -30.09 25.99 -2.60
N ILE A 164 -31.30 25.42 -2.66
CA ILE A 164 -32.53 26.21 -2.62
C ILE A 164 -32.65 26.69 -1.18
N ALA A 165 -31.92 27.77 -0.90
CA ALA A 165 -32.28 28.67 0.16
C ALA A 165 -33.35 29.62 -0.37
N ARG A 166 -34.36 29.86 0.48
CA ARG A 166 -35.42 30.88 0.44
C ARG A 166 -36.80 30.30 0.07
N LYS A 167 -37.87 30.63 0.79
CA LYS A 167 -38.10 31.75 1.72
C LYS A 167 -39.09 31.34 2.80
#